data_AF-A0A645AX93-F1
#
_entry.id   AF-A0A645AX93-F1
#
_cell.length_a   1.000
_cell.length_b   1.000
_cell.length_c   1.000
_cell.angle_alpha   90.00
_cell.angle_beta   90.00
_cell.angle_gamma   90.00
#
_symmetry.space_group_name_H-M   'P 1'
#
loop_
_entity.id
_entity.type
_entity.pdbx_description
1 polymer ?
#
loop_
_entity_poly.entity_id
_entity_poly.type
_entity_poly.pdbx_seq_one_letter_code
_entity_poly.pdbx_strand_id
1 'polypeptide(L)' 'MDDQLLQALIIKGQGACPPEDCGGAWGYENLKVVLSDKKNPEHKEMKEWLGLGQKEIWDSEEFDLIQHQELLDDYFDV' A
#
# COMPACT_ATOMS: atom_id res chain seq x y z
N MET A 1 16.07 -35.98 -2.36
CA MET A 1 15.24 -35.22 -3.30
C MET A 1 15.39 -33.79 -2.85
N ASP A 2 16.00 -32.95 -3.66
CA ASP A 2 15.80 -31.51 -3.52
C ASP A 2 14.30 -31.30 -3.64
N ASP A 3 13.63 -31.05 -2.52
CA ASP A 3 12.37 -30.33 -2.55
C ASP A 3 12.74 -28.98 -3.16
N GLN A 4 12.54 -28.83 -4.46
CA GLN A 4 12.56 -27.52 -5.08
C GLN A 4 11.48 -26.72 -4.37
N LEU A 5 11.90 -25.82 -3.47
CA LEU A 5 11.04 -24.83 -2.84
C LEU A 5 10.31 -24.12 -3.98
N LEU A 6 9.03 -24.46 -4.17
CA LEU A 6 8.17 -23.78 -5.12
C LEU A 6 7.68 -22.50 -4.44
N GLN A 7 8.62 -21.60 -4.13
CA GLN A 7 8.34 -20.34 -3.45
C GLN A 7 7.90 -19.30 -4.49
N ALA A 8 6.88 -18.52 -4.12
CA ALA A 8 6.47 -17.39 -4.92
C ALA A 8 7.53 -16.27 -4.79
N LEU A 9 8.06 -15.83 -5.93
CA LEU A 9 9.05 -14.75 -6.00
C LEU A 9 8.42 -13.51 -6.65
N ILE A 10 8.49 -12.39 -5.96
CA ILE A 10 8.11 -11.08 -6.49
C ILE A 10 9.22 -10.58 -7.41
N ILE A 11 8.94 -10.58 -8.71
CA ILE A 11 9.91 -10.14 -9.73
C ILE A 11 9.82 -8.65 -10.06
N LYS A 12 8.70 -7.99 -9.72
CA LYS A 12 8.45 -6.55 -9.88
C LYS A 12 7.16 -6.13 -9.17
N GLY A 13 7.02 -4.85 -8.88
CA GLY A 13 5.78 -4.20 -8.45
C GLY A 13 5.91 -2.68 -8.53
N GLN A 14 4.78 -1.98 -8.37
CA GLN A 14 4.71 -0.54 -8.37
C GLN A 14 3.43 -0.10 -7.67
N GLY A 15 3.53 1.00 -6.90
CA GLY A 15 2.40 1.65 -6.28
C GLY A 15 1.96 0.97 -4.99
N ALA A 16 1.42 1.79 -4.09
CA ALA A 16 0.86 1.31 -2.85
C ALA A 16 -0.47 0.59 -3.12
N CYS A 17 -0.70 -0.53 -2.44
CA CYS A 17 -1.98 -1.22 -2.51
C CYS A 17 -3.12 -0.28 -2.07
N PRO A 18 -4.28 -0.31 -2.75
CA PRO A 18 -5.47 0.41 -2.28
C PRO A 18 -5.80 0.01 -0.84
N PRO A 19 -6.04 0.98 0.06
CA PRO A 19 -6.50 0.68 1.41
C PRO A 19 -7.80 -0.14 1.37
N GLU A 20 -7.95 -1.07 2.32
CA GLU A 20 -9.17 -1.84 2.47
C GLU A 20 -10.39 -0.92 2.61
N ASP A 21 -11.52 -1.34 2.02
CA ASP A 21 -12.79 -0.61 2.05
C ASP A 21 -12.73 0.86 1.54
N CYS A 22 -11.73 1.23 0.75
CA CYS A 22 -11.59 2.60 0.20
C CYS A 22 -12.63 2.97 -0.86
N GLY A 23 -13.62 2.12 -1.16
CA GLY A 23 -14.64 2.37 -2.21
C GLY A 23 -14.24 1.88 -3.61
N GLY A 24 -13.36 0.89 -3.68
CA GLY A 24 -12.90 0.29 -4.95
C GLY A 24 -12.04 1.24 -5.77
N ALA A 25 -11.93 0.99 -7.08
CA ALA A 25 -11.01 1.74 -7.95
C ALA A 25 -11.27 3.25 -7.94
N TRP A 26 -12.53 3.68 -8.02
CA TRP A 26 -12.89 5.10 -8.00
C TRP A 26 -12.61 5.76 -6.65
N GLY A 27 -12.88 5.06 -5.55
CA GLY A 27 -12.57 5.56 -4.21
C GLY A 27 -11.07 5.70 -3.98
N TYR A 28 -10.26 4.77 -4.48
CA TYR A 28 -8.80 4.85 -4.44
C TYR A 28 -8.26 6.03 -5.27
N GLU A 29 -8.78 6.27 -6.48
CA GLU A 29 -8.40 7.46 -7.27
C GLU A 29 -8.73 8.76 -6.54
N ASN A 30 -9.92 8.84 -5.91
CA ASN A 30 -10.29 10.01 -5.11
C ASN A 30 -9.35 10.20 -3.91
N LEU A 31 -9.02 9.12 -3.20
CA LEU A 31 -8.08 9.14 -2.08
C LEU A 31 -6.71 9.69 -2.50
N LYS A 32 -6.18 9.26 -3.65
CA LYS A 32 -4.93 9.80 -4.23
C LYS A 32 -5.02 11.31 -4.47
N VAL A 33 -6.12 11.77 -5.07
CA VAL A 33 -6.33 13.20 -5.34
C VAL A 33 -6.38 14.00 -4.03
N VAL A 34 -7.21 13.57 -3.08
CA VAL A 34 -7.41 14.26 -1.79
C VAL A 34 -6.10 14.34 -1.00
N LEU A 35 -5.35 13.25 -0.92
CA LEU A 35 -4.09 13.21 -0.17
C LEU A 35 -2.93 13.90 -0.87
N SER A 36 -2.99 14.10 -2.19
CA SER A 36 -1.97 14.90 -2.91
C SER A 36 -2.07 16.41 -2.63
N ASP A 37 -3.24 16.92 -2.24
CA ASP A 37 -3.48 18.34 -1.98
C ASP A 37 -3.78 18.63 -0.50
N LYS A 38 -2.80 19.20 0.21
CA LYS A 38 -2.93 19.62 1.63
C LYS A 38 -3.98 20.71 1.87
N LYS A 39 -4.45 21.41 0.82
CA LYS A 39 -5.50 22.43 0.91
C LYS A 39 -6.89 21.86 0.63
N ASN A 40 -6.98 20.61 0.20
CA ASN A 40 -8.26 19.95 0.00
C ASN A 40 -8.99 19.87 1.37
N PRO A 41 -10.28 20.27 1.44
CA PRO A 41 -11.02 20.26 2.70
C PRO A 41 -11.10 18.87 3.36
N GLU A 42 -11.06 17.80 2.57
CA GLU A 42 -11.13 16.42 3.05
C GLU A 42 -9.75 15.82 3.39
N HIS A 43 -8.64 16.53 3.12
CA HIS A 43 -7.28 16.00 3.29
C HIS A 43 -7.02 15.51 4.72
N LYS A 44 -7.41 16.31 5.70
CA LYS A 44 -7.19 15.98 7.12
C LYS A 44 -8.02 14.78 7.55
N GLU A 45 -9.28 14.73 7.15
CA GLU A 45 -10.19 13.63 7.46
C GLU A 45 -9.70 12.33 6.82
N MET A 46 -9.27 12.38 5.56
CA MET A 46 -8.73 11.22 4.85
C MET A 46 -7.43 10.69 5.49
N LYS A 47 -6.55 11.59 5.95
CA LYS A 47 -5.37 11.21 6.73
C LYS A 47 -5.73 10.52 8.05
N GLU A 48 -6.72 11.06 8.76
CA GLU A 48 -7.21 10.48 10.01
C GLU A 48 -7.85 9.11 9.78
N TRP A 49 -8.61 8.94 8.70
CA TRP A 49 -9.20 7.66 8.30
C TRP A 49 -8.15 6.59 8.03
N LEU A 50 -7.03 6.98 7.38
CA LEU A 50 -5.86 6.11 7.17
C LEU A 50 -5.02 5.86 8.43
N GLY A 51 -5.35 6.51 9.57
CA GLY A 51 -4.58 6.40 10.80
C GLY A 51 -3.20 7.09 10.74
N LEU A 52 -2.98 7.99 9.77
CA LEU A 52 -1.68 8.63 9.58
C LEU A 52 -1.42 9.74 10.61
N GLY A 53 -0.22 9.73 11.17
CA GLY A 53 0.27 10.79 12.03
C GLY A 53 0.36 12.15 11.31
N GLN A 54 0.46 13.23 12.09
CA GLN A 54 0.52 14.60 11.53
C GLN A 54 1.66 14.78 10.51
N LYS A 55 2.81 14.14 10.76
CA LYS A 55 4.00 14.22 9.91
C LYS A 55 4.10 13.12 8.86
N GLU A 56 3.29 12.07 8.98
CA GLU A 56 3.30 10.98 8.02
C GLU A 56 2.67 11.44 6.71
N ILE A 57 3.25 11.00 5.62
CA ILE A 57 2.81 11.30 4.26
C ILE A 57 2.54 9.96 3.62
N TRP A 58 1.33 9.79 3.11
CA TRP A 58 1.00 8.64 2.31
C TRP A 58 1.48 8.88 0.89
N ASP A 59 2.22 7.91 0.35
CA ASP A 59 2.72 7.94 -1.02
C ASP A 59 2.05 6.82 -1.82
N SER A 60 1.26 7.20 -2.83
CA SER A 60 0.57 6.24 -3.68
C SER A 60 1.50 5.44 -4.58
N GLU A 61 2.73 5.92 -4.79
CA GLU A 61 3.74 5.27 -5.64
C GLU A 61 4.68 4.37 -4.84
N GLU A 62 4.54 4.33 -3.50
CA GLU A 62 5.43 3.55 -2.63
C GLU A 62 5.33 2.05 -2.93
N PHE A 63 6.49 1.45 -3.23
CA PHE A 63 6.65 0.00 -3.36
C PHE A 63 8.10 -0.38 -3.07
N ASP A 64 8.30 -1.35 -2.18
CA ASP A 64 9.62 -1.93 -1.89
C ASP A 64 9.59 -3.44 -2.14
N LEU A 65 10.40 -3.91 -3.09
CA LEU A 65 10.39 -5.31 -3.52
C LEU A 65 10.79 -6.26 -2.39
N ILE A 66 11.79 -5.87 -1.58
CA ILE A 66 12.33 -6.73 -0.52
C ILE A 66 11.30 -6.83 0.60
N GLN A 67 10.76 -5.71 1.06
CA GLN A 67 9.74 -5.69 2.10
C GLN A 67 8.51 -6.50 1.72
N HIS A 68 8.05 -6.40 0.47
CA HIS A 68 6.89 -7.17 0.00
C HIS A 68 7.21 -8.66 -0.13
N GLN A 69 8.45 -9.03 -0.47
CA GLN A 69 8.86 -10.44 -0.48
C GLN A 69 8.90 -10.98 0.96
N GLU A 70 9.44 -10.22 1.91
CA GLU A 70 9.45 -10.59 3.34
C GLU A 70 8.02 -10.80 3.87
N LEU A 71 7.07 -9.92 3.52
CA LEU A 71 5.65 -10.09 3.86
C LEU A 71 5.04 -11.35 3.25
N LEU A 72 5.41 -11.69 2.01
CA LEU A 72 4.94 -12.88 1.33
C LEU A 72 5.49 -14.15 2.00
N ASP A 73 6.77 -14.13 2.37
CA ASP A 73 7.44 -15.25 3.03
C ASP A 73 6.86 -15.48 4.44
N ASP A 74 6.66 -14.40 5.21
CA ASP A 74 6.01 -14.43 6.52
C ASP A 74 4.58 -15.00 6.45
N TYR A 75 3.82 -14.69 5.38
CA TYR A 75 2.45 -15.18 5.21
C TYR A 75 2.37 -16.69 4.95
N PHE A 76 3.40 -17.26 4.33
CA PHE A 76 3.42 -18.68 3.95
C PHE A 76 4.25 -19.57 4.90
N ASP A 77 4.67 -19.04 6.07
CA ASP A 77 5.47 -19.74 7.08
C ASP A 77 6.71 -20.46 6.48
N VAL A 78 7.37 -19.87 5.48
CA VAL A 78 8.53 -20.45 4.77
C VAL A 78 9.87 -19.97 5.31
#